data_AF-A0A6P0LKW7-F1
#
_entry.id   AF-A0A6P0LKW7-F1
#
_cell.length_a   1.000
_cell.length_b   1.000
_cell.length_c   1.000
_cell.angle_alpha   90.00
_cell.angle_beta   90.00
_cell.angle_gamma   90.00
#
_symmetry.space_group_name_H-M   'P 1'
#
loop_
_entity.id
_entity.type
_entity.pdbx_description
1 polymer ?
#
loop_
_entity_poly.entity_id
_entity_poly.type
_entity_poly.pdbx_seq_one_letter_code
_entity_poly.pdbx_strand_id
1 'polypeptide(L)'
;MSSSQAIAGVTIMLEFLIKEGALQELGSGTLEIVTTKPLDEARKEGQEKNQINIFLYQTNPNSAWRNLDMPNKVKPGETGKPPLALNLYYLITAYGKDNEDTESQTLLGVAMRVLHDHPLIRTYDIDRAIAKKPGFIDLGLLDESKKKLLEDSNLANQIERISVTPNNLSIEEISKLWGTFQTQYRISAAYKVSVVLIESQIPVKTPLPVLSRGADDRGPGSQTGTIPPLPSLTAIKLPQNQFYFTVGKDLILEGYNLENSNEVHCGHPHLENPIVLTNLEEVSATQIRVTLDGSMQWLAGFYTVTVHVQESDRTRITNSMTFPLVPEVTAITYPDRGNRLTLTCNPAVKEGQEVALLLGDLAIPYQFPTPKSDRLTFNVSKVTPGTYVVRLRVDGVDSVPIDFTKQPPQFKEDQKVTIEKFSS
;
A
#
# COMPACT_ATOMS: atom_id res chain seq x y z
N MET A 1 12.64 35.16 -4.28
CA MET A 1 12.72 33.80 -3.73
C MET A 1 14.15 33.36 -3.79
N SER A 2 14.62 32.61 -2.80
CA SER A 2 16.05 32.32 -2.71
C SER A 2 16.50 31.23 -3.67
N SER A 3 17.65 31.46 -4.29
CA SER A 3 18.25 30.54 -5.26
C SER A 3 19.09 29.47 -4.56
N SER A 4 19.75 28.61 -5.33
CA SER A 4 20.72 27.64 -4.81
C SER A 4 21.88 28.28 -4.04
N GLN A 5 22.11 29.59 -4.22
CA GLN A 5 23.14 30.35 -3.50
C GLN A 5 22.70 30.82 -2.10
N ALA A 6 21.48 30.50 -1.66
CA ALA A 6 20.94 30.92 -0.36
C ALA A 6 21.87 30.60 0.83
N ILE A 7 22.49 29.42 0.84
CA ILE A 7 23.39 28.99 1.92
C ILE A 7 24.60 29.93 2.01
N ALA A 8 25.22 30.24 0.87
CA ALA A 8 26.35 31.16 0.81
C ALA A 8 25.93 32.60 1.16
N GLY A 9 24.76 33.04 0.69
CA GLY A 9 24.18 34.34 1.06
C GLY A 9 23.99 34.49 2.58
N VAL A 10 23.54 33.44 3.28
CA VAL A 10 23.41 33.45 4.75
C VAL A 10 24.77 33.60 5.42
N THR A 11 25.78 32.86 4.97
CA THR A 11 27.15 32.99 5.50
C THR A 11 27.70 34.41 5.29
N ILE A 12 27.49 35.01 4.11
CA ILE A 12 27.89 36.39 3.82
C ILE A 12 27.15 37.39 4.72
N MET A 13 25.86 37.16 4.99
CA MET A 13 25.10 38.02 5.91
C MET A 13 25.63 37.94 7.34
N LEU A 14 25.97 36.75 7.84
CA LEU A 14 26.58 36.62 9.16
C LEU A 14 27.94 37.32 9.22
N GLU A 15 28.77 37.17 8.17
CA GLU A 15 30.04 37.88 8.04
C GLU A 15 29.84 39.40 8.07
N PHE A 16 28.89 39.92 7.28
CA PHE A 16 28.59 41.34 7.21
C PHE A 16 28.14 41.90 8.56
N LEU A 17 27.17 41.24 9.21
CA LEU A 17 26.64 41.68 10.50
C LEU A 17 27.75 41.73 11.56
N ILE A 18 28.58 40.68 11.64
CA ILE A 18 29.68 40.62 12.61
C ILE A 18 30.73 41.69 12.31
N LYS A 19 31.12 41.88 11.04
CA LYS A 19 32.06 42.94 10.65
C LYS A 19 31.54 44.33 10.99
N GLU A 20 30.28 44.60 10.67
CA GLU A 20 29.64 45.90 10.90
C GLU A 20 29.54 46.18 12.40
N GLY A 21 29.05 45.22 13.19
CA GLY A 21 28.92 45.38 14.62
C GLY A 21 30.27 45.52 15.33
N ALA A 22 31.29 44.76 14.89
CA ALA A 22 32.64 44.92 15.42
C ALA A 22 33.25 46.28 15.06
N LEU A 23 33.04 46.78 13.84
CA LEU A 23 33.49 48.11 13.43
C LEU A 23 32.83 49.21 14.29
N GLN A 24 31.54 49.09 14.58
CA GLN A 24 30.79 50.09 15.36
C GLN A 24 31.21 50.13 16.83
N GLU A 25 31.51 48.99 17.44
CA GLU A 25 31.84 48.91 18.87
C GLU A 25 33.33 49.08 19.15
N LEU A 26 34.16 48.34 18.43
CA LEU A 26 35.60 48.24 18.70
C LEU A 26 36.41 49.24 17.87
N GLY A 27 35.76 49.94 16.94
CA GLY A 27 36.41 50.85 16.01
C GLY A 27 37.16 50.16 14.88
N SER A 28 37.65 50.96 13.94
CA SER A 28 38.39 50.48 12.78
C SER A 28 39.73 49.86 13.19
N GLY A 29 40.03 48.65 12.73
CA GLY A 29 41.31 47.96 12.92
C GLY A 29 41.33 46.92 14.05
N THR A 30 40.26 46.78 14.85
CA THR A 30 40.23 45.81 15.95
C THR A 30 39.82 44.41 15.50
N LEU A 31 38.85 44.27 14.59
CA LEU A 31 38.59 43.03 13.86
C LEU A 31 39.18 43.14 12.47
N GLU A 32 40.27 42.42 12.20
CA GLU A 32 40.99 42.56 10.94
C GLU A 32 40.55 41.53 9.89
N ILE A 33 40.19 40.32 10.33
CA ILE A 33 39.94 39.20 9.43
C ILE A 33 38.64 38.49 9.84
N VAL A 34 37.75 38.28 8.88
CA VAL A 34 36.66 37.30 9.03
C VAL A 34 36.82 36.23 7.96
N THR A 35 36.87 34.98 8.39
CA THR A 35 36.98 33.81 7.50
C THR A 35 35.75 32.94 7.58
N THR A 36 35.53 32.15 6.53
CA THR A 36 34.46 31.17 6.44
C THR A 36 35.04 29.81 6.07
N LYS A 37 36.03 29.38 6.85
CA LYS A 37 36.88 28.20 6.57
C LYS A 37 36.61 27.07 7.57
N PRO A 38 36.98 25.81 7.22
CA PRO A 38 37.01 24.74 8.20
C PRO A 38 38.00 25.05 9.33
N LEU A 39 37.83 24.37 10.47
CA LEU A 39 38.51 24.75 11.73
C LEU A 39 40.04 24.58 11.68
N ASP A 40 40.54 23.66 10.87
CA ASP A 40 41.96 23.41 10.62
C ASP A 40 42.61 24.49 9.75
N GLU A 41 41.89 25.06 8.78
CA GLU A 41 42.39 26.12 7.91
C GLU A 41 42.04 27.54 8.38
N ALA A 42 41.29 27.66 9.47
CA ALA A 42 40.78 28.94 9.95
C ALA A 42 41.91 29.92 10.26
N ARG A 43 42.91 29.52 11.05
CA ARG A 43 44.06 30.36 11.42
C ARG A 43 45.36 29.69 10.98
N LYS A 44 46.08 30.30 10.03
CA LYS A 44 47.38 29.81 9.57
C LYS A 44 48.51 30.22 10.53
N GLU A 45 49.58 29.45 10.53
CA GLU A 45 50.79 29.75 11.31
C GLU A 45 51.38 31.12 10.89
N GLY A 46 51.74 31.96 11.87
CA GLY A 46 52.18 33.35 11.65
C GLY A 46 51.05 34.37 11.45
N GLN A 47 49.77 33.96 11.52
CA GLN A 47 48.63 34.88 11.47
C GLN A 47 48.29 35.40 12.86
N GLU A 48 48.94 36.49 13.25
CA GLU A 48 48.82 37.11 14.58
C GLU A 48 47.69 38.14 14.69
N LYS A 49 46.82 38.21 13.68
CA LYS A 49 45.74 39.20 13.59
C LYS A 49 44.49 38.81 14.35
N ASN A 50 43.72 39.82 14.76
CA ASN A 50 42.40 39.63 15.34
C ASN A 50 41.43 39.09 14.28
N GLN A 51 40.85 37.92 14.56
CA GLN A 51 40.10 37.16 13.58
C GLN A 51 38.87 36.48 14.18
N ILE A 52 37.79 36.45 13.39
CA ILE A 52 36.62 35.61 13.64
C ILE A 52 36.46 34.63 12.48
N ASN A 53 36.21 33.36 12.78
CA ASN A 53 35.86 32.36 11.77
C ASN A 53 34.40 31.93 11.92
N ILE A 54 33.68 31.87 10.82
CA ILE A 54 32.27 31.46 10.73
C ILE A 54 32.22 30.15 9.95
N PHE A 55 32.14 29.03 10.66
CA PHE A 55 32.21 27.70 10.06
C PHE A 55 30.83 27.04 10.00
N LEU A 56 30.32 26.76 8.80
CA LEU A 56 29.10 25.94 8.60
C LEU A 56 29.44 24.46 8.74
N TYR A 57 29.13 23.84 9.89
CA TYR A 57 29.52 22.46 10.17
C TYR A 57 28.41 21.44 9.87
N GLN A 58 27.14 21.87 9.78
CA GLN A 58 26.03 20.96 9.52
C GLN A 58 24.86 21.66 8.81
N THR A 59 24.21 20.93 7.90
CA THR A 59 22.94 21.32 7.27
C THR A 59 21.91 20.22 7.48
N ASN A 60 20.72 20.56 7.96
CA ASN A 60 19.63 19.60 8.19
C ASN A 60 18.33 20.09 7.55
N PRO A 61 17.50 19.18 7.01
CA PRO A 61 16.15 19.54 6.56
C PRO A 61 15.31 20.12 7.71
N ASN A 62 14.57 21.19 7.43
CA ASN A 62 13.62 21.77 8.38
C ASN A 62 12.29 21.00 8.33
N SER A 63 11.83 20.47 9.48
CA SER A 63 10.63 19.64 9.57
C SER A 63 9.33 20.38 9.30
N ALA A 64 9.25 21.69 9.58
CA ALA A 64 8.03 22.47 9.44
C ALA A 64 7.70 22.77 7.97
N TRP A 65 8.72 22.92 7.12
CA TRP A 65 8.56 23.36 5.72
C TRP A 65 8.80 22.27 4.67
N ARG A 66 9.27 21.07 5.05
CA ARG A 66 9.68 20.02 4.09
C ARG A 66 8.57 19.47 3.17
N ASN A 67 7.31 19.56 3.60
CA ASN A 67 6.15 18.96 2.90
C ASN A 67 5.05 19.98 2.55
N LEU A 68 5.35 21.28 2.69
CA LEU A 68 4.40 22.34 2.37
C LEU A 68 4.67 22.83 0.95
N ASP A 69 3.61 22.89 0.14
CA ASP A 69 3.64 23.65 -1.11
C ASP A 69 4.01 25.09 -0.81
N MET A 70 4.76 25.71 -1.73
CA MET A 70 5.17 27.09 -1.56
C MET A 70 3.95 28.03 -1.53
N PRO A 71 3.79 28.83 -0.47
CA PRO A 71 2.78 29.88 -0.45
C PRO A 71 2.99 30.84 -1.63
N ASN A 72 1.89 31.28 -2.26
CA ASN A 72 1.86 32.15 -3.45
C ASN A 72 2.39 31.55 -4.77
N LYS A 73 2.86 30.30 -4.80
CA LYS A 73 3.29 29.60 -6.03
C LYS A 73 2.30 28.57 -6.53
N VAL A 74 1.55 27.97 -5.60
CA VAL A 74 0.57 26.92 -5.88
C VAL A 74 -0.80 27.41 -5.43
N LYS A 75 -1.77 27.43 -6.34
CA LYS A 75 -3.18 27.69 -6.03
C LYS A 75 -3.92 26.39 -5.67
N PRO A 76 -5.09 26.45 -5.02
CA PRO A 76 -5.92 25.26 -4.82
C PRO A 76 -6.14 24.49 -6.13
N GLY A 77 -5.82 23.20 -6.14
CA GLY A 77 -5.93 22.33 -7.32
C GLY A 77 -4.67 22.27 -8.20
N GLU A 78 -3.69 23.14 -7.97
CA GLU A 78 -2.36 23.04 -8.59
C GLU A 78 -1.46 22.12 -7.75
N THR A 79 -0.38 21.61 -8.33
CA THR A 79 0.61 20.82 -7.61
C THR A 79 2.01 21.34 -7.88
N GLY A 80 2.71 21.75 -6.82
CA GLY A 80 4.09 22.21 -6.88
C GLY A 80 5.07 21.18 -6.30
N LYS A 81 6.36 21.47 -6.45
CA LYS A 81 7.40 20.82 -5.66
C LYS A 81 7.67 21.69 -4.42
N PRO A 82 7.67 21.13 -3.20
CA PRO A 82 8.01 21.89 -2.01
C PRO A 82 9.46 22.39 -2.09
N PRO A 83 9.79 23.49 -1.41
CA PRO A 83 11.17 23.97 -1.37
C PRO A 83 12.07 23.04 -0.58
N LEU A 84 13.37 23.13 -0.84
CA LEU A 84 14.36 22.59 0.07
C LEU A 84 14.50 23.54 1.27
N ALA A 85 13.84 23.21 2.37
CA ALA A 85 13.90 23.95 3.60
C ALA A 85 15.03 23.41 4.51
N LEU A 86 15.93 24.29 4.94
CA LEU A 86 17.15 23.94 5.68
C LEU A 86 17.27 24.70 7.00
N ASN A 87 17.85 24.01 7.98
CA ASN A 87 18.48 24.57 9.16
C ASN A 87 19.99 24.48 8.96
N LEU A 88 20.68 25.60 9.12
CA LEU A 88 22.14 25.69 8.99
C LEU A 88 22.75 25.88 10.37
N TYR A 89 23.79 25.12 10.69
CA TYR A 89 24.45 25.17 11.99
C TYR A 89 25.88 25.69 11.83
N TYR A 90 26.13 26.84 12.45
CA TYR A 90 27.39 27.54 12.39
C TYR A 90 28.13 27.44 13.73
N LEU A 91 29.44 27.33 13.67
CA LEU A 91 30.33 27.52 14.81
C LEU A 91 31.14 28.80 14.57
N ILE A 92 31.00 29.75 15.48
CA ILE A 92 31.73 31.01 15.46
C ILE A 92 32.91 30.87 16.42
N THR A 93 34.13 30.99 15.89
CA THR A 93 35.36 30.87 16.67
C THR A 93 36.12 32.18 16.60
N ALA A 94 36.67 32.61 17.74
CA ALA A 94 37.39 33.87 17.84
C ALA A 94 38.87 33.63 18.14
N TYR A 95 39.71 34.51 17.57
CA TYR A 95 41.15 34.44 17.61
C TYR A 95 41.69 35.83 17.90
N GLY A 96 42.21 36.01 19.12
CA GLY A 96 42.84 37.24 19.57
C GLY A 96 44.20 37.46 18.92
N LYS A 97 44.67 38.69 18.91
CA LYS A 97 46.00 39.06 18.42
C LYS A 97 47.04 38.33 19.26
N ASP A 98 48.10 37.83 18.63
CA ASP A 98 49.18 37.09 19.32
C ASP A 98 48.69 35.88 20.15
N ASN A 99 47.49 35.35 19.84
CA ASN A 99 46.77 34.35 20.63
C ASN A 99 46.41 34.77 22.06
N GLU A 100 46.16 36.05 22.30
CA GLU A 100 45.67 36.53 23.59
C GLU A 100 44.21 36.09 23.84
N ASP A 101 43.99 35.41 24.97
CA ASP A 101 42.68 34.84 25.31
C ASP A 101 41.65 35.92 25.63
N THR A 102 42.03 36.99 26.31
CA THR A 102 41.12 38.10 26.66
C THR A 102 40.61 38.80 25.39
N GLU A 103 41.46 39.00 24.40
CA GLU A 103 41.04 39.54 23.10
C GLU A 103 40.13 38.56 22.36
N SER A 104 40.46 37.26 22.36
CA SER A 104 39.61 36.22 21.78
C SER A 104 38.20 36.21 22.41
N GLN A 105 38.13 36.33 23.73
CA GLN A 105 36.88 36.41 24.49
C GLN A 105 36.10 37.70 24.18
N THR A 106 36.80 38.83 24.05
CA THR A 106 36.21 40.12 23.70
C THR A 106 35.58 40.06 22.32
N LEU A 107 36.32 39.57 21.31
CA LEU A 107 35.82 39.40 19.94
C LEU A 107 34.60 38.47 19.89
N LEU A 108 34.64 37.35 20.62
CA LEU A 108 33.51 36.44 20.68
C LEU A 108 32.29 37.11 21.34
N GLY A 109 32.49 37.86 22.42
CA GLY A 109 31.44 38.62 23.09
C GLY A 109 30.74 39.61 22.16
N VAL A 110 31.52 40.36 21.37
CA VAL A 110 30.99 41.27 20.34
C VAL A 110 30.18 40.51 19.30
N ALA A 111 30.72 39.42 18.74
CA ALA A 111 29.99 38.61 17.76
C ALA A 111 28.67 38.07 18.32
N MET A 112 28.69 37.58 19.57
CA MET A 112 27.50 37.06 20.23
C MET A 112 26.44 38.13 20.47
N ARG A 113 26.84 39.33 20.93
CA ARG A 113 25.91 40.45 21.11
C ARG A 113 25.29 40.87 19.78
N VAL A 114 26.10 41.02 18.73
CA VAL A 114 25.62 41.42 17.40
C VAL A 114 24.56 40.46 16.87
N LEU A 115 24.78 39.15 17.02
CA LEU A 115 23.79 38.15 16.61
C LEU A 115 22.57 38.09 17.54
N HIS A 116 22.74 38.41 18.82
CA HIS A 116 21.64 38.57 19.76
C HIS A 116 20.74 39.77 19.42
N ASP A 117 21.33 40.87 18.93
CA ASP A 117 20.61 42.07 18.49
C ASP A 117 19.95 41.88 17.11
N HIS A 118 20.44 40.93 16.32
CA HIS A 118 19.90 40.54 15.01
C HIS A 118 19.34 39.11 15.01
N PRO A 119 18.33 38.79 15.85
CA PRO A 119 17.76 37.44 15.91
C PRO A 119 16.96 37.09 14.64
N LEU A 120 16.64 38.08 13.81
CA LEU A 120 15.99 37.94 12.52
C LEU A 120 16.74 38.80 11.50
N ILE A 121 17.25 38.17 10.43
CA ILE A 121 17.80 38.87 9.28
C ILE A 121 16.64 39.42 8.45
N ARG A 122 16.54 40.75 8.38
CA ARG A 122 15.48 41.45 7.65
C ARG A 122 15.96 41.81 6.25
N THR A 123 15.01 42.09 5.36
CA THR A 123 15.27 42.66 4.03
C THR A 123 16.13 43.93 4.13
N TYR A 124 15.91 44.74 5.17
CA TYR A 124 16.72 45.94 5.44
C TYR A 124 18.21 45.62 5.66
N ASP A 125 18.54 44.55 6.40
CA ASP A 125 19.92 44.16 6.67
C ASP A 125 20.60 43.70 5.37
N ILE A 126 19.87 42.98 4.52
CA ILE A 126 20.37 42.50 3.22
C ILE A 126 20.58 43.67 2.25
N ASP A 127 19.62 44.59 2.17
CA ASP A 127 19.74 45.79 1.34
C ASP A 127 20.89 46.70 1.82
N ARG A 128 21.11 46.78 3.14
CA ARG A 128 22.26 47.47 3.76
C ARG A 128 23.58 46.82 3.38
N ALA A 129 23.64 45.49 3.39
CA ALA A 129 24.84 44.74 2.99
C ALA A 129 25.19 44.91 1.49
N ILE A 130 24.18 44.99 0.63
CA ILE A 130 24.36 45.18 -0.83
C ILE A 130 24.65 46.66 -1.17
N ALA A 131 24.05 47.60 -0.44
CA ALA A 131 24.23 49.05 -0.56
C ALA A 131 24.01 49.64 -1.97
N LYS A 132 23.20 49.00 -2.82
CA LYS A 132 22.85 49.50 -4.18
C LYS A 132 21.64 50.43 -4.22
N LYS A 133 20.78 50.39 -3.20
CA LYS A 133 19.55 51.19 -3.14
C LYS A 133 19.82 52.57 -2.54
N PRO A 134 19.12 53.62 -3.00
CA PRO A 134 19.27 54.96 -2.42
C PRO A 134 18.91 54.94 -0.94
N GLY A 135 19.73 55.59 -0.11
CA GLY A 135 19.58 55.64 1.35
C GLY A 135 20.46 54.65 2.13
N PHE A 136 21.22 53.79 1.45
CA PHE A 136 22.25 52.94 2.06
C PHE A 136 23.64 53.44 1.67
N ILE A 137 24.56 53.39 2.63
CA ILE A 137 25.97 53.76 2.43
C ILE A 137 26.78 52.46 2.43
N ASP A 138 27.59 52.28 1.39
CA ASP A 138 28.51 51.16 1.34
C ASP A 138 29.66 51.36 2.35
N LEU A 139 29.71 50.49 3.35
CA LEU A 139 30.75 50.50 4.39
C LEU A 139 32.05 49.83 3.94
N GLY A 140 32.11 49.27 2.72
CA GLY A 140 33.29 48.58 2.20
C GLY A 140 33.63 47.27 2.92
N LEU A 141 32.65 46.70 3.66
CA LEU A 141 32.84 45.50 4.48
C LEU A 141 32.78 44.19 3.68
N LEU A 142 32.13 44.23 2.52
CA LEU A 142 32.01 43.13 1.57
C LEU A 142 32.64 43.54 0.24
N ASP A 143 33.30 42.59 -0.41
CA ASP A 143 33.79 42.75 -1.77
C ASP A 143 32.65 42.60 -2.79
N GLU A 144 32.85 43.14 -4.00
CA GLU A 144 31.84 43.12 -5.06
C GLU A 144 31.39 41.71 -5.45
N SER A 145 32.27 40.70 -5.30
CA SER A 145 31.90 39.31 -5.59
C SER A 145 30.88 38.76 -4.59
N LYS A 146 31.07 39.02 -3.29
CA LYS A 146 30.12 38.64 -2.24
C LYS A 146 28.82 39.42 -2.33
N LYS A 147 28.87 40.72 -2.63
CA LYS A 147 27.64 41.52 -2.85
C LYS A 147 26.82 40.97 -4.00
N LYS A 148 27.47 40.62 -5.12
CA LYS A 148 26.79 40.00 -6.27
C LYS A 148 26.19 38.64 -5.90
N LEU A 149 26.93 37.79 -5.19
CA LEU A 149 26.42 36.49 -4.74
C LEU A 149 25.20 36.68 -3.81
N LEU A 150 25.25 37.65 -2.90
CA LEU A 150 24.15 37.96 -2.01
C LEU A 150 22.91 38.43 -2.78
N GLU A 151 23.08 39.24 -3.82
CA GLU A 151 22.00 39.65 -4.72
C GLU A 151 21.40 38.46 -5.49
N ASP A 152 22.25 37.63 -6.11
CA ASP A 152 21.87 36.42 -6.87
C ASP A 152 21.25 35.33 -5.97
N SER A 153 21.60 35.31 -4.68
CA SER A 153 21.00 34.44 -3.66
C SER A 153 19.53 34.78 -3.39
N ASN A 154 19.16 36.04 -3.64
CA ASN A 154 17.77 36.52 -3.62
C ASN A 154 17.05 36.24 -2.28
N LEU A 155 17.83 36.22 -1.18
CA LEU A 155 17.39 36.02 0.21
C LEU A 155 16.41 37.10 0.69
N ALA A 156 16.55 38.33 0.21
CA ALA A 156 15.65 39.45 0.51
C ALA A 156 14.18 39.17 0.17
N ASN A 157 13.96 38.29 -0.80
CA ASN A 157 12.66 37.90 -1.33
C ASN A 157 12.17 36.55 -0.77
N GLN A 158 12.80 36.02 0.28
CA GLN A 158 12.32 34.83 0.98
C GLN A 158 11.06 35.18 1.80
N ILE A 159 10.06 34.29 1.79
CA ILE A 159 8.78 34.54 2.46
C ILE A 159 8.90 34.49 4.00
N GLU A 160 9.61 33.48 4.50
CA GLU A 160 9.89 33.30 5.92
C GLU A 160 11.19 34.04 6.26
N ARG A 161 11.21 34.75 7.39
CA ARG A 161 12.42 35.47 7.80
C ARG A 161 13.45 34.49 8.32
N ILE A 162 14.73 34.77 8.04
CA ILE A 162 15.83 33.95 8.53
C ILE A 162 16.09 34.34 9.99
N SER A 163 15.86 33.42 10.91
CA SER A 163 16.18 33.56 12.32
C SER A 163 17.58 33.04 12.63
N VAL A 164 18.27 33.73 13.54
CA VAL A 164 19.58 33.35 14.07
C VAL A 164 19.41 33.13 15.56
N THR A 165 19.68 31.91 16.02
CA THR A 165 19.45 31.51 17.42
C THR A 165 20.68 30.82 17.98
N PRO A 166 21.08 31.09 19.25
CA PRO A 166 22.13 30.33 19.89
C PRO A 166 21.81 28.83 19.92
N ASN A 167 22.80 28.00 19.63
CA ASN A 167 22.72 26.55 19.73
C ASN A 167 23.67 26.08 20.83
N ASN A 168 23.13 25.49 21.90
CA ASN A 168 23.97 24.99 22.99
C ASN A 168 24.50 23.61 22.63
N LEU A 169 25.81 23.52 22.40
CA LEU A 169 26.53 22.26 22.26
C LEU A 169 27.10 21.85 23.62
N SER A 170 27.01 20.56 23.93
CA SER A 170 27.68 19.97 25.08
C SER A 170 29.20 19.98 24.90
N ILE A 171 29.94 19.89 26.01
CA ILE A 171 31.40 19.81 26.01
C ILE A 171 31.88 18.60 25.17
N GLU A 172 31.16 17.48 25.24
CA GLU A 172 31.48 16.28 24.46
C GLU A 172 31.32 16.52 22.95
N GLU A 173 30.22 17.15 22.52
CA GLU A 173 29.98 17.46 21.11
C GLU A 173 31.03 18.44 20.56
N ILE A 174 31.32 19.50 21.32
CA ILE A 174 32.36 20.47 20.97
C ILE A 174 33.72 19.77 20.88
N SER A 175 34.08 18.95 21.88
CA SER A 175 35.36 18.22 21.88
C SER A 175 35.47 17.25 20.71
N LYS A 176 34.39 16.57 20.32
CA LYS A 176 34.35 15.69 19.14
C LYS A 176 34.52 16.47 17.85
N LEU A 177 33.86 17.63 17.75
CA LEU A 177 33.96 18.48 16.58
C LEU A 177 35.39 18.94 16.37
N TRP A 178 36.03 19.54 17.39
CA TRP A 178 37.43 19.97 17.31
C TRP A 178 38.41 18.80 17.11
N GLY A 179 38.19 17.67 17.79
CA GLY A 179 39.01 16.46 17.64
C GLY A 179 39.02 15.89 16.22
N THR A 180 37.91 16.04 15.49
CA THR A 180 37.80 15.58 14.09
C THR A 180 38.76 16.33 13.16
N PHE A 181 39.00 17.62 13.42
CA PHE A 181 39.89 18.46 12.62
C PHE A 181 41.35 18.43 13.09
N GLN A 182 41.67 17.61 14.10
CA GLN A 182 43.03 17.48 14.66
C GLN A 182 43.67 18.82 15.05
N THR A 183 42.85 19.79 15.47
CA THR A 183 43.30 21.16 15.79
C THR A 183 43.02 21.49 17.26
N GLN A 184 43.75 22.47 17.79
CA GLN A 184 43.63 22.87 19.18
C GLN A 184 42.28 23.53 19.44
N TYR A 185 41.66 23.15 20.55
CA TYR A 185 40.41 23.75 20.99
C TYR A 185 40.53 25.27 21.12
N ARG A 186 39.55 26.01 20.57
CA ARG A 186 39.42 27.46 20.73
C ARG A 186 38.03 27.82 21.21
N ILE A 187 37.94 28.96 21.90
CA ILE A 187 36.67 29.48 22.39
C ILE A 187 35.71 29.71 21.21
N SER A 188 34.49 29.20 21.37
CA SER A 188 33.53 29.17 20.27
C SER A 188 32.09 29.21 20.76
N ALA A 189 31.21 29.74 19.92
CA ALA A 189 29.77 29.79 20.15
C ALA A 189 29.05 29.21 18.92
N ALA A 190 28.12 28.29 19.15
CA ALA A 190 27.35 27.68 18.07
C ALA A 190 26.00 28.41 17.87
N TYR A 191 25.58 28.50 16.62
CA TYR A 191 24.35 29.15 16.19
C TYR A 191 23.59 28.27 15.21
N LYS A 192 22.28 28.24 15.36
CA LYS A 192 21.35 27.68 14.38
C LYS A 192 20.68 28.81 13.62
N VAL A 193 20.77 28.74 12.29
CA VAL A 193 20.09 29.63 11.36
C VAL A 193 18.91 28.88 10.72
N SER A 194 17.71 29.44 10.83
CA SER A 194 16.46 28.79 10.43
C SER A 194 15.39 29.80 10.03
N VAL A 195 14.57 29.61 9.00
CA VAL A 195 14.61 28.59 7.96
C VAL A 195 15.20 29.22 6.69
N VAL A 196 16.05 28.47 5.99
CA VAL A 196 16.59 28.86 4.69
C VAL A 196 15.87 28.03 3.64
N LEU A 197 15.17 28.68 2.71
CA LEU A 197 14.32 28.05 1.70
C LEU A 197 14.96 28.16 0.32
N ILE A 198 15.36 27.04 -0.27
CA ILE A 198 15.85 27.00 -1.65
C ILE A 198 14.70 26.56 -2.56
N GLU A 199 14.40 27.37 -3.56
CA GLU A 199 13.30 27.13 -4.48
C GLU A 199 13.58 26.00 -5.48
N SER A 200 12.57 25.17 -5.74
CA SER A 200 12.60 24.15 -6.80
C SER A 200 12.48 24.80 -8.19
N GLN A 201 13.29 24.37 -9.14
CA GLN A 201 13.20 24.80 -10.55
C GLN A 201 12.17 23.99 -11.36
N ILE A 202 11.47 23.04 -10.73
CA ILE A 202 10.46 22.23 -11.41
C ILE A 202 9.18 23.07 -11.57
N PRO A 203 8.62 23.18 -12.79
CA PRO A 203 7.41 23.95 -13.01
C PRO A 203 6.21 23.37 -12.26
N VAL A 204 5.32 24.25 -11.80
CA VAL A 204 4.05 23.89 -11.17
C VAL A 204 3.13 23.26 -12.21
N LYS A 205 2.40 22.22 -11.80
CA LYS A 205 1.36 21.60 -12.63
C LYS A 205 0.03 22.29 -12.37
N THR A 206 -0.58 22.79 -13.43
CA THR A 206 -1.86 23.52 -13.41
C THR A 206 -2.92 22.73 -14.19
N PRO A 207 -3.48 21.64 -13.61
CA PRO A 207 -4.51 20.87 -14.30
C PRO A 207 -5.76 21.73 -14.53
N LEU A 208 -6.48 21.44 -15.62
CA LEU A 208 -7.77 22.06 -15.85
C LEU A 208 -8.77 21.64 -14.76
N PRO A 209 -9.68 22.53 -14.33
CA PRO A 209 -10.79 22.16 -13.46
C PRO A 209 -11.60 21.01 -14.05
N VAL A 210 -11.95 20.02 -13.23
CA VAL A 210 -12.85 18.95 -13.61
C VAL A 210 -14.27 19.52 -13.70
N LEU A 211 -14.81 19.64 -14.92
CA LEU A 211 -16.16 20.20 -15.15
C LEU A 211 -17.27 19.15 -15.00
N SER A 212 -16.96 17.88 -15.26
CA SER A 212 -17.89 16.78 -15.06
C SER A 212 -17.15 15.50 -14.67
N ARG A 213 -17.82 14.64 -13.92
CA ARG A 213 -17.36 13.28 -13.64
C ARG A 213 -17.99 12.34 -14.67
N GLY A 214 -17.38 12.18 -15.85
CA GLY A 214 -17.96 11.37 -16.94
C GLY A 214 -19.05 12.09 -17.75
N ALA A 215 -19.72 11.38 -18.66
CA ALA A 215 -20.65 11.95 -19.64
C ALA A 215 -21.89 12.61 -19.00
N ASP A 216 -22.37 12.06 -17.87
CA ASP A 216 -23.58 12.53 -17.16
C ASP A 216 -23.28 13.21 -15.81
N ASP A 217 -22.04 13.67 -15.59
CA ASP A 217 -21.52 14.14 -14.29
C ASP A 217 -21.66 13.11 -13.13
N ARG A 218 -21.72 11.83 -13.51
CA ARG A 218 -21.72 10.67 -12.63
C ARG A 218 -20.35 10.01 -12.63
N GLY A 219 -19.61 10.21 -11.55
CA GLY A 219 -18.36 9.49 -11.30
C GLY A 219 -18.59 8.00 -11.06
N PRO A 220 -17.51 7.19 -10.97
CA PRO A 220 -17.64 5.80 -10.54
C PRO A 220 -18.35 5.77 -9.18
N GLY A 221 -19.34 4.89 -9.05
CA GLY A 221 -20.06 4.70 -7.78
C GLY A 221 -19.08 4.35 -6.67
N SER A 222 -19.04 5.16 -5.62
CA SER A 222 -18.23 4.85 -4.43
C SER A 222 -19.06 3.98 -3.50
N GLN A 223 -18.55 2.79 -3.15
CA GLN A 223 -19.19 1.88 -2.21
C GLN A 223 -18.66 2.17 -0.80
N THR A 224 -19.53 2.60 0.10
CA THR A 224 -19.19 2.90 1.50
C THR A 224 -19.60 1.80 2.48
N GLY A 225 -20.22 0.71 2.00
CA GLY A 225 -20.73 -0.41 2.82
C GLY A 225 -20.13 -1.78 2.45
N THR A 226 -20.40 -2.79 3.27
CA THR A 226 -19.93 -4.18 3.08
C THR A 226 -20.82 -5.02 2.17
N ILE A 227 -22.03 -4.53 1.85
CA ILE A 227 -22.95 -5.19 0.90
C ILE A 227 -22.44 -4.91 -0.51
N PRO A 228 -22.11 -5.94 -1.32
CA PRO A 228 -21.68 -5.76 -2.70
C PRO A 228 -22.71 -4.93 -3.50
N PRO A 229 -22.28 -4.03 -4.39
CA PRO A 229 -23.18 -3.19 -5.18
C PRO A 229 -23.73 -3.92 -6.40
N LEU A 230 -23.20 -5.13 -6.68
CA LEU A 230 -23.60 -5.99 -7.76
C LEU A 230 -24.19 -7.28 -7.17
N PRO A 231 -25.07 -7.98 -7.91
CA PRO A 231 -25.58 -9.28 -7.49
C PRO A 231 -24.45 -10.25 -7.15
N SER A 232 -24.53 -10.89 -6.00
CA SER A 232 -23.49 -11.83 -5.54
C SER A 232 -24.08 -12.97 -4.72
N LEU A 233 -23.56 -14.17 -4.89
CA LEU A 233 -23.83 -15.33 -4.07
C LEU A 233 -22.84 -15.42 -2.90
N THR A 234 -23.35 -15.74 -1.72
CA THR A 234 -22.58 -15.90 -0.47
C THR A 234 -22.65 -17.31 0.10
N ALA A 235 -23.69 -18.09 -0.21
CA ALA A 235 -23.78 -19.49 0.18
C ALA A 235 -24.72 -20.29 -0.73
N ILE A 236 -24.46 -21.60 -0.77
CA ILE A 236 -25.40 -22.61 -1.28
C ILE A 236 -25.78 -23.48 -0.09
N LYS A 237 -27.07 -23.63 0.17
CA LYS A 237 -27.63 -24.43 1.25
C LYS A 237 -28.65 -25.44 0.73
N LEU A 238 -28.83 -26.48 1.52
CA LEU A 238 -29.94 -27.41 1.37
C LEU A 238 -31.07 -27.03 2.34
N PRO A 239 -32.34 -27.36 2.03
CA PRO A 239 -33.43 -27.29 2.99
C PRO A 239 -33.15 -28.07 4.27
N GLN A 240 -33.85 -27.73 5.34
CA GLN A 240 -33.76 -28.45 6.62
C GLN A 240 -34.00 -29.96 6.41
N ASN A 241 -33.22 -30.78 7.12
CA ASN A 241 -33.24 -32.26 7.05
C ASN A 241 -32.79 -32.88 5.71
N GLN A 242 -32.06 -32.13 4.89
CA GLN A 242 -31.34 -32.66 3.74
C GLN A 242 -29.83 -32.57 3.96
N PHE A 243 -29.10 -33.60 3.54
CA PHE A 243 -27.68 -33.78 3.90
C PHE A 243 -26.74 -33.76 2.70
N TYR A 244 -27.26 -33.90 1.48
CA TYR A 244 -26.48 -33.95 0.24
C TYR A 244 -27.35 -33.49 -0.94
N PHE A 245 -26.74 -32.95 -2.00
CA PHE A 245 -27.45 -32.45 -3.17
C PHE A 245 -27.76 -33.60 -4.13
N THR A 246 -29.03 -33.80 -4.46
CA THR A 246 -29.48 -34.78 -5.46
C THR A 246 -30.56 -34.20 -6.36
N VAL A 247 -30.72 -34.85 -7.50
CA VAL A 247 -31.79 -34.53 -8.45
C VAL A 247 -33.14 -34.65 -7.75
N GLY A 248 -34.02 -33.67 -7.96
CA GLY A 248 -35.33 -33.55 -7.33
C GLY A 248 -35.34 -32.87 -5.96
N LYS A 249 -34.20 -32.38 -5.46
CA LYS A 249 -34.11 -31.59 -4.23
C LYS A 249 -34.00 -30.10 -4.51
N ASP A 250 -34.41 -29.29 -3.53
CA ASP A 250 -34.23 -27.85 -3.61
C ASP A 250 -32.80 -27.43 -3.27
N LEU A 251 -32.38 -26.39 -3.95
CA LEU A 251 -31.17 -25.64 -3.75
C LEU A 251 -31.55 -24.25 -3.24
N ILE A 252 -31.00 -23.86 -2.09
CA ILE A 252 -31.17 -22.51 -1.54
C ILE A 252 -29.90 -21.73 -1.82
N LEU A 253 -30.00 -20.68 -2.63
CA LEU A 253 -28.92 -19.76 -2.94
C LEU A 253 -29.09 -18.51 -2.07
N GLU A 254 -28.10 -18.19 -1.24
CA GLU A 254 -28.07 -16.96 -0.44
C GLU A 254 -27.09 -15.96 -1.03
N GLY A 255 -27.38 -14.67 -0.89
CA GLY A 255 -26.58 -13.62 -1.50
C GLY A 255 -27.06 -12.20 -1.22
N TYR A 256 -26.75 -11.30 -2.14
CA TYR A 256 -27.16 -9.90 -2.15
C TYR A 256 -27.58 -9.48 -3.55
N ASN A 257 -28.53 -8.53 -3.61
CA ASN A 257 -29.12 -7.98 -4.84
C ASN A 257 -29.62 -9.07 -5.79
N LEU A 258 -30.29 -10.08 -5.24
CA LEU A 258 -30.85 -11.22 -5.98
C LEU A 258 -32.31 -10.99 -6.38
N GLU A 259 -32.90 -9.85 -6.05
CA GLU A 259 -34.23 -9.46 -6.54
C GLU A 259 -34.23 -9.37 -8.07
N ASN A 260 -35.34 -9.75 -8.71
CA ASN A 260 -35.46 -9.81 -10.18
C ASN A 260 -34.52 -10.83 -10.86
N SER A 261 -34.12 -11.88 -10.13
CA SER A 261 -33.49 -13.06 -10.71
C SER A 261 -34.51 -13.88 -11.48
N ASN A 262 -34.15 -14.27 -12.71
CA ASN A 262 -35.05 -15.02 -13.60
C ASN A 262 -34.51 -16.41 -13.97
N GLU A 263 -33.18 -16.57 -13.95
CA GLU A 263 -32.54 -17.83 -14.36
C GLU A 263 -31.39 -18.18 -13.42
N VAL A 264 -31.33 -19.46 -13.04
CA VAL A 264 -30.17 -20.06 -12.36
C VAL A 264 -29.49 -20.98 -13.35
N HIS A 265 -28.20 -20.75 -13.61
CA HIS A 265 -27.40 -21.50 -14.56
C HIS A 265 -26.46 -22.44 -13.81
N CYS A 266 -26.56 -23.73 -14.09
CA CYS A 266 -25.73 -24.78 -13.52
C CYS A 266 -24.79 -25.35 -14.59
N GLY A 267 -23.53 -24.94 -14.57
CA GLY A 267 -22.48 -25.42 -15.47
C GLY A 267 -21.82 -26.70 -14.97
N HIS A 268 -21.43 -27.58 -15.90
CA HIS A 268 -20.69 -28.81 -15.62
C HIS A 268 -19.57 -29.00 -16.65
N PRO A 269 -18.35 -29.44 -16.27
CA PRO A 269 -17.23 -29.59 -17.21
C PRO A 269 -17.50 -30.50 -18.42
N HIS A 270 -18.38 -31.49 -18.27
CA HIS A 270 -18.73 -32.46 -19.32
C HIS A 270 -20.01 -32.12 -20.12
N LEU A 271 -20.62 -30.96 -19.89
CA LEU A 271 -21.76 -30.43 -20.63
C LEU A 271 -21.33 -29.22 -21.48
N GLU A 272 -21.75 -29.17 -22.74
CA GLU A 272 -21.44 -28.04 -23.64
C GLU A 272 -22.18 -26.77 -23.24
N ASN A 273 -23.42 -26.91 -22.75
CA ASN A 273 -24.27 -25.82 -22.30
C ASN A 273 -24.67 -26.03 -20.84
N PRO A 274 -24.78 -24.96 -20.03
CA PRO A 274 -25.27 -25.07 -18.67
C PRO A 274 -26.74 -25.51 -18.64
N ILE A 275 -27.12 -26.18 -17.56
CA ILE A 275 -28.53 -26.45 -17.27
C ILE A 275 -29.15 -25.17 -16.73
N VAL A 276 -30.22 -24.69 -17.37
CA VAL A 276 -30.89 -23.44 -17.00
C VAL A 276 -32.19 -23.76 -16.26
N LEU A 277 -32.29 -23.26 -15.03
CA LEU A 277 -33.47 -23.41 -14.18
C LEU A 277 -34.22 -22.07 -14.13
N THR A 278 -35.49 -22.09 -14.55
CA THR A 278 -36.34 -20.89 -14.67
C THR A 278 -37.48 -20.87 -13.63
N ASN A 279 -37.81 -22.01 -13.04
CA ASN A 279 -38.82 -22.12 -11.99
C ASN A 279 -38.21 -21.78 -10.63
N LEU A 280 -37.99 -20.49 -10.40
CA LEU A 280 -37.45 -19.97 -9.15
C LEU A 280 -38.56 -19.69 -8.14
N GLU A 281 -38.34 -20.06 -6.89
CA GLU A 281 -39.23 -19.84 -5.76
C GLU A 281 -38.55 -18.98 -4.70
N GLU A 282 -39.34 -18.35 -3.81
CA GLU A 282 -38.82 -17.53 -2.69
C GLU A 282 -37.76 -16.47 -3.11
N VAL A 283 -37.87 -15.91 -4.32
CA VAL A 283 -36.92 -14.92 -4.85
C VAL A 283 -37.03 -13.62 -4.06
N SER A 284 -35.94 -13.25 -3.41
CA SER A 284 -35.78 -12.03 -2.61
C SER A 284 -34.40 -11.43 -2.85
N ALA A 285 -34.14 -10.26 -2.27
CA ALA A 285 -32.83 -9.61 -2.37
C ALA A 285 -31.66 -10.44 -1.81
N THR A 286 -31.95 -11.39 -0.91
CA THR A 286 -30.94 -12.16 -0.17
C THR A 286 -31.00 -13.66 -0.40
N GLN A 287 -32.04 -14.17 -1.07
CA GLN A 287 -32.26 -15.60 -1.20
C GLN A 287 -33.05 -15.96 -2.45
N ILE A 288 -32.73 -17.11 -3.04
CA ILE A 288 -33.50 -17.79 -4.09
C ILE A 288 -33.60 -19.26 -3.71
N ARG A 289 -34.78 -19.86 -3.90
CA ARG A 289 -34.97 -21.31 -3.88
C ARG A 289 -35.18 -21.81 -5.31
N VAL A 290 -34.55 -22.91 -5.67
CA VAL A 290 -34.75 -23.55 -6.97
C VAL A 290 -34.64 -25.07 -6.85
N THR A 291 -35.50 -25.81 -7.52
CA THR A 291 -35.43 -27.28 -7.52
C THR A 291 -34.51 -27.79 -8.62
N LEU A 292 -33.66 -28.78 -8.29
CA LEU A 292 -32.84 -29.51 -9.25
C LEU A 292 -33.73 -30.44 -10.10
N ASP A 293 -34.44 -29.89 -11.08
CA ASP A 293 -35.48 -30.61 -11.84
C ASP A 293 -34.97 -31.91 -12.47
N GLY A 294 -35.61 -33.03 -12.14
CA GLY A 294 -35.25 -34.36 -12.65
C GLY A 294 -35.61 -34.61 -14.11
N SER A 295 -36.36 -33.72 -14.77
CA SER A 295 -36.55 -33.76 -16.22
C SER A 295 -35.27 -33.36 -17.00
N MET A 296 -34.37 -32.63 -16.34
CA MET A 296 -33.13 -32.15 -16.94
C MET A 296 -32.06 -33.25 -17.02
N GLN A 297 -31.15 -33.10 -17.99
CA GLN A 297 -30.08 -34.07 -18.26
C GLN A 297 -28.86 -33.87 -17.35
N TRP A 298 -29.06 -34.00 -16.04
CA TRP A 298 -27.98 -33.93 -15.05
C TRP A 298 -26.93 -35.04 -15.25
N LEU A 299 -25.71 -34.75 -14.82
CA LEU A 299 -24.61 -35.70 -14.66
C LEU A 299 -24.17 -35.70 -13.20
N ALA A 300 -23.58 -36.79 -12.70
CA ALA A 300 -23.01 -36.78 -11.36
C ALA A 300 -21.69 -36.00 -11.36
N GLY A 301 -21.37 -35.23 -10.32
CA GLY A 301 -20.14 -34.45 -10.26
C GLY A 301 -20.32 -33.03 -9.70
N PHE A 302 -19.29 -32.20 -9.83
CA PHE A 302 -19.32 -30.82 -9.34
C PHE A 302 -19.92 -29.87 -10.38
N TYR A 303 -20.92 -29.09 -9.94
CA TYR A 303 -21.55 -28.04 -10.73
C TYR A 303 -21.11 -26.67 -10.25
N THR A 304 -20.92 -25.74 -11.18
CA THR A 304 -20.83 -24.30 -10.89
C THR A 304 -22.20 -23.66 -11.09
N VAL A 305 -22.64 -22.83 -10.15
CA VAL A 305 -23.91 -22.12 -10.19
C VAL A 305 -23.70 -20.61 -10.30
N THR A 306 -24.43 -19.97 -11.21
CA THR A 306 -24.55 -18.52 -11.34
C THR A 306 -26.01 -18.13 -11.46
N VAL A 307 -26.33 -16.89 -11.08
CA VAL A 307 -27.69 -16.34 -11.20
C VAL A 307 -27.68 -15.16 -12.17
N HIS A 308 -28.65 -15.15 -13.08
CA HIS A 308 -28.89 -14.03 -13.99
C HIS A 308 -29.96 -13.12 -13.38
N VAL A 309 -29.58 -11.88 -13.10
CA VAL A 309 -30.39 -10.86 -12.45
C VAL A 309 -30.68 -9.74 -13.44
N GLN A 310 -31.94 -9.37 -13.63
CA GLN A 310 -32.32 -8.30 -14.52
C GLN A 310 -32.24 -6.94 -13.81
N GLU A 311 -31.38 -6.04 -14.30
CA GLU A 311 -31.20 -4.69 -13.77
C GLU A 311 -31.49 -3.65 -14.87
N SER A 312 -32.70 -3.08 -14.85
CA SER A 312 -33.20 -2.18 -15.91
C SER A 312 -33.05 -2.81 -17.31
N ASP A 313 -32.17 -2.26 -18.16
CA ASP A 313 -31.96 -2.69 -19.55
C ASP A 313 -30.82 -3.70 -19.73
N ARG A 314 -30.21 -4.20 -18.64
CA ARG A 314 -29.08 -5.13 -18.71
C ARG A 314 -29.23 -6.31 -17.78
N THR A 315 -28.80 -7.47 -18.25
CA THR A 315 -28.67 -8.67 -17.41
C THR A 315 -27.31 -8.68 -16.73
N ARG A 316 -27.30 -8.86 -15.42
CA ARG A 316 -26.12 -9.03 -14.58
C ARG A 316 -25.98 -10.50 -14.20
N ILE A 317 -24.74 -10.97 -14.09
CA ILE A 317 -24.41 -12.33 -13.68
C ILE A 317 -23.68 -12.25 -12.35
N THR A 318 -24.06 -13.07 -11.38
CA THR A 318 -23.37 -13.17 -10.08
C THR A 318 -21.97 -13.77 -10.21
N ASN A 319 -21.19 -13.75 -9.13
CA ASN A 319 -20.08 -14.70 -8.98
C ASN A 319 -20.58 -16.16 -9.04
N SER A 320 -19.67 -17.07 -9.36
CA SER A 320 -19.95 -18.51 -9.38
C SER A 320 -19.67 -19.16 -8.04
N MET A 321 -20.50 -20.12 -7.65
CA MET A 321 -20.27 -21.01 -6.51
C MET A 321 -20.33 -22.48 -6.97
N THR A 322 -19.76 -23.40 -6.20
CA THR A 322 -19.69 -24.81 -6.58
C THR A 322 -20.47 -25.69 -5.60
N PHE A 323 -21.21 -26.67 -6.10
CA PHE A 323 -21.84 -27.71 -5.29
C PHE A 323 -21.65 -29.10 -5.90
N PRO A 324 -21.48 -30.16 -5.08
CA PRO A 324 -21.41 -31.54 -5.56
C PRO A 324 -22.81 -32.13 -5.77
N LEU A 325 -23.16 -32.51 -7.00
CA LEU A 325 -24.35 -33.29 -7.28
C LEU A 325 -24.03 -34.79 -7.09
N VAL A 326 -24.59 -35.36 -6.02
CA VAL A 326 -24.26 -36.70 -5.56
C VAL A 326 -24.93 -37.78 -6.43
N PRO A 327 -24.18 -38.79 -6.90
CA PRO A 327 -24.78 -39.95 -7.56
C PRO A 327 -25.51 -40.83 -6.55
N GLU A 328 -26.81 -41.01 -6.73
CA GLU A 328 -27.58 -41.98 -5.95
C GLU A 328 -27.53 -43.36 -6.59
N VAL A 329 -27.11 -44.37 -5.83
CA VAL A 329 -27.21 -45.77 -6.26
C VAL A 329 -28.63 -46.25 -5.99
N THR A 330 -29.40 -46.50 -7.05
CA THR A 330 -30.84 -46.82 -6.99
C THR A 330 -31.12 -48.32 -7.06
N ALA A 331 -30.20 -49.10 -7.65
CA ALA A 331 -30.31 -50.55 -7.71
C ALA A 331 -28.93 -51.19 -7.78
N ILE A 332 -28.79 -52.37 -7.16
CA ILE A 332 -27.58 -53.19 -7.22
C ILE A 332 -28.01 -54.60 -7.62
N THR A 333 -27.28 -55.19 -8.56
CA THR A 333 -27.50 -56.55 -9.02
C THR A 333 -26.16 -57.27 -9.09
N TYR A 334 -26.05 -58.32 -8.29
CA TYR A 334 -24.93 -59.25 -8.30
C TYR A 334 -25.51 -60.66 -8.46
N PRO A 335 -25.37 -61.29 -9.64
CA PRO A 335 -25.84 -62.65 -9.85
C PRO A 335 -24.99 -63.65 -9.03
N ASP A 336 -25.63 -64.70 -8.51
CA ASP A 336 -24.96 -65.72 -7.69
C ASP A 336 -23.74 -66.29 -8.41
N ARG A 337 -22.58 -66.24 -7.73
CA ARG A 337 -21.26 -66.65 -8.25
C ARG A 337 -20.81 -65.93 -9.53
N GLY A 338 -21.31 -64.72 -9.79
CA GLY A 338 -20.85 -63.88 -10.90
C GLY A 338 -19.53 -63.16 -10.63
N ASN A 339 -18.81 -62.79 -11.67
CA ASN A 339 -17.65 -61.89 -11.59
C ASN A 339 -17.99 -60.43 -11.91
N ARG A 340 -19.27 -60.13 -12.13
CA ARG A 340 -19.77 -58.81 -12.54
C ARG A 340 -20.80 -58.29 -11.56
N LEU A 341 -20.53 -57.12 -10.99
CA LEU A 341 -21.49 -56.36 -10.19
C LEU A 341 -22.06 -55.24 -11.06
N THR A 342 -23.38 -55.15 -11.14
CA THR A 342 -24.06 -54.07 -11.86
C THR A 342 -24.75 -53.15 -10.86
N LEU A 343 -24.56 -51.85 -10.99
CA LEU A 343 -25.31 -50.84 -10.25
C LEU A 343 -26.03 -49.90 -11.22
N THR A 344 -27.17 -49.37 -10.79
CA THR A 344 -27.86 -48.28 -11.48
C THR A 344 -27.71 -47.01 -10.64
N CYS A 345 -27.43 -45.89 -11.28
CA CYS A 345 -27.21 -44.62 -10.63
C CYS A 345 -28.04 -43.49 -11.24
N ASN A 346 -28.39 -42.50 -10.42
CA ASN A 346 -29.04 -41.26 -10.84
C ASN A 346 -28.37 -40.06 -10.15
N PRO A 347 -27.89 -39.04 -10.88
CA PRO A 347 -27.87 -38.91 -12.35
C PRO A 347 -26.88 -39.86 -13.06
N ALA A 348 -27.06 -40.01 -14.38
CA ALA A 348 -26.19 -40.83 -15.24
C ALA A 348 -24.76 -40.27 -15.32
N VAL A 349 -23.82 -41.12 -15.71
CA VAL A 349 -22.42 -40.74 -15.97
C VAL A 349 -22.12 -40.71 -17.47
N LYS A 350 -21.11 -39.92 -17.86
CA LYS A 350 -20.68 -39.72 -19.24
C LYS A 350 -19.19 -40.08 -19.41
N GLU A 351 -18.83 -40.55 -20.60
CA GLU A 351 -17.45 -40.79 -20.97
C GLU A 351 -16.61 -39.51 -20.80
N GLY A 352 -15.42 -39.68 -20.21
CA GLY A 352 -14.55 -38.58 -19.78
C GLY A 352 -14.56 -38.34 -18.27
N GLN A 353 -15.57 -38.84 -17.54
CA GLN A 353 -15.62 -38.76 -16.08
C GLN A 353 -14.79 -39.86 -15.42
N GLU A 354 -14.17 -39.55 -14.29
CA GLU A 354 -13.49 -40.52 -13.43
C GLU A 354 -14.50 -41.23 -12.52
N VAL A 355 -14.90 -42.43 -12.92
CA VAL A 355 -15.92 -43.22 -12.22
C VAL A 355 -15.29 -44.45 -11.57
N ALA A 356 -15.56 -44.67 -10.28
CA ALA A 356 -15.06 -45.83 -9.55
C ALA A 356 -16.11 -46.40 -8.59
N LEU A 357 -16.22 -47.73 -8.56
CA LEU A 357 -16.93 -48.47 -7.53
C LEU A 357 -16.00 -48.67 -6.32
N LEU A 358 -16.47 -48.29 -5.13
CA LEU A 358 -15.74 -48.48 -3.88
C LEU A 358 -16.40 -49.62 -3.08
N LEU A 359 -15.61 -50.64 -2.75
CA LEU A 359 -16.00 -51.77 -1.91
C LEU A 359 -14.96 -51.93 -0.80
N GLY A 360 -15.31 -51.53 0.42
CA GLY A 360 -14.34 -51.45 1.52
C GLY A 360 -13.24 -50.42 1.21
N ASP A 361 -12.00 -50.88 1.16
CA ASP A 361 -10.78 -50.12 0.81
C ASP A 361 -10.41 -50.20 -0.69
N LEU A 362 -11.11 -51.04 -1.47
CA LEU A 362 -10.84 -51.20 -2.91
C LEU A 362 -11.63 -50.19 -3.75
N ALA A 363 -10.94 -49.58 -4.72
CA ALA A 363 -11.52 -48.76 -5.77
C ALA A 363 -11.37 -49.45 -7.12
N ILE A 364 -12.50 -49.76 -7.77
CA ILE A 364 -12.56 -50.46 -9.06
C ILE A 364 -13.01 -49.45 -10.12
N PRO A 365 -12.14 -49.06 -11.07
CA PRO A 365 -12.48 -48.08 -12.09
C PRO A 365 -13.56 -48.63 -13.03
N TYR A 366 -14.47 -47.76 -13.45
CA TYR A 366 -15.44 -48.06 -14.49
C TYR A 366 -14.81 -47.87 -15.87
N GLN A 367 -15.10 -48.79 -16.78
CA GLN A 367 -14.74 -48.65 -18.19
C GLN A 367 -16.02 -48.40 -18.97
N PHE A 368 -16.07 -47.29 -19.71
CA PHE A 368 -17.25 -46.89 -20.48
C PHE A 368 -17.41 -47.79 -21.71
N PRO A 369 -18.48 -48.60 -21.81
CA PRO A 369 -18.81 -49.30 -23.04
C PRO A 369 -19.60 -48.41 -24.00
N THR A 370 -20.26 -47.37 -23.47
CA THR A 370 -21.07 -46.39 -24.20
C THR A 370 -20.79 -44.99 -23.68
N PRO A 371 -20.97 -43.94 -24.51
CA PRO A 371 -20.64 -42.55 -24.15
C PRO A 371 -21.42 -41.98 -22.96
N LYS A 372 -22.60 -42.53 -22.63
CA LYS A 372 -23.41 -42.17 -21.47
C LYS A 372 -24.09 -43.43 -20.95
N SER A 373 -24.13 -43.60 -19.63
CA SER A 373 -24.81 -44.73 -18.99
C SER A 373 -25.26 -44.39 -17.58
N ASP A 374 -26.44 -44.84 -17.19
CA ASP A 374 -26.93 -44.90 -15.80
C ASP A 374 -26.69 -46.28 -15.17
N ARG A 375 -26.45 -47.31 -15.99
CA ARG A 375 -26.22 -48.70 -15.58
C ARG A 375 -24.75 -49.07 -15.75
N LEU A 376 -24.06 -49.25 -14.62
CA LEU A 376 -22.61 -49.41 -14.56
C LEU A 376 -22.25 -50.83 -14.12
N THR A 377 -21.46 -51.54 -14.92
CA THR A 377 -21.02 -52.90 -14.62
C THR A 377 -19.52 -52.96 -14.34
N PHE A 378 -19.16 -53.52 -13.19
CA PHE A 378 -17.80 -53.61 -12.69
C PHE A 378 -17.35 -55.07 -12.58
N ASN A 379 -16.06 -55.33 -12.84
CA ASN A 379 -15.46 -56.64 -12.63
C ASN A 379 -15.00 -56.75 -11.17
N VAL A 380 -15.65 -57.63 -10.40
CA VAL A 380 -15.38 -57.85 -8.97
C VAL A 380 -14.64 -59.16 -8.69
N SER A 381 -14.07 -59.80 -9.71
CA SER A 381 -13.38 -61.10 -9.59
C SER A 381 -12.21 -61.11 -8.60
N LYS A 382 -11.59 -59.95 -8.33
CA LYS A 382 -10.46 -59.79 -7.40
C LYS A 382 -10.86 -59.31 -6.01
N VAL A 383 -12.16 -59.12 -5.75
CA VAL A 383 -12.66 -58.66 -4.45
C VAL A 383 -12.72 -59.85 -3.50
N THR A 384 -12.23 -59.67 -2.27
CA THR A 384 -12.30 -60.71 -1.23
C THR A 384 -13.77 -61.01 -0.89
N PRO A 385 -14.15 -62.28 -0.66
CA PRO A 385 -15.52 -62.58 -0.23
C PRO A 385 -15.87 -61.90 1.09
N GLY A 386 -17.06 -61.31 1.16
CA GLY A 386 -17.50 -60.52 2.31
C GLY A 386 -18.76 -59.70 2.02
N THR A 387 -19.32 -59.08 3.06
CA THR A 387 -20.43 -58.13 2.91
C THR A 387 -19.89 -56.71 2.89
N TYR A 388 -20.21 -55.97 1.83
CA TYR A 388 -19.70 -54.63 1.57
C TYR A 388 -20.83 -53.62 1.45
N VAL A 389 -20.57 -52.39 1.92
CA VAL A 389 -21.38 -51.22 1.58
C VAL A 389 -20.87 -50.68 0.24
N VAL A 390 -21.76 -50.61 -0.73
CA VAL A 390 -21.46 -50.16 -2.09
C VAL A 390 -21.45 -48.64 -2.13
N ARG A 391 -20.36 -48.05 -2.61
CA ARG A 391 -20.28 -46.60 -2.90
C ARG A 391 -19.82 -46.37 -4.33
N LEU A 392 -20.38 -45.37 -4.98
CA LEU A 392 -19.99 -44.90 -6.30
C LEU A 392 -19.28 -43.54 -6.14
N ARG A 393 -18.09 -43.41 -6.72
CA ARG A 393 -17.37 -42.14 -6.85
C ARG A 393 -17.42 -41.68 -8.31
N VAL A 394 -17.82 -40.44 -8.54
CA VAL A 394 -17.81 -39.80 -9.88
C VAL A 394 -17.14 -38.44 -9.75
N ASP A 395 -16.02 -38.22 -10.44
CA ASP A 395 -15.24 -36.98 -10.43
C ASP A 395 -14.94 -36.46 -9.00
N GLY A 396 -14.68 -37.40 -8.08
CA GLY A 396 -14.40 -37.12 -6.67
C GLY A 396 -15.64 -36.95 -5.77
N VAL A 397 -16.86 -36.98 -6.31
CA VAL A 397 -18.10 -36.96 -5.52
C VAL A 397 -18.55 -38.38 -5.18
N ASP A 398 -18.70 -38.67 -3.88
CA ASP A 398 -19.12 -39.98 -3.38
C ASP A 398 -20.64 -40.06 -3.18
N SER A 399 -21.24 -41.17 -3.60
CA SER A 399 -22.59 -41.56 -3.22
C SER A 399 -22.71 -41.71 -1.70
N VAL A 400 -23.88 -41.42 -1.14
CA VAL A 400 -24.11 -41.47 0.31
C VAL A 400 -24.95 -42.70 0.71
N PRO A 401 -24.33 -43.74 1.28
CA PRO A 401 -25.02 -44.98 1.66
C PRO A 401 -25.61 -44.96 3.07
N ILE A 402 -25.73 -43.77 3.66
CA ILE A 402 -26.21 -43.59 5.03
C ILE A 402 -27.70 -43.23 4.99
N ASP A 403 -28.49 -43.92 5.79
CA ASP A 403 -29.85 -43.57 6.14
C ASP A 403 -29.85 -42.66 7.38
N PHE A 404 -29.98 -41.36 7.13
CA PHE A 404 -30.04 -40.34 8.18
C PHE A 404 -31.40 -40.28 8.89
N THR A 405 -32.41 -41.06 8.46
CA THR A 405 -33.72 -41.13 9.13
C THR A 405 -33.70 -42.02 10.38
N LYS A 406 -32.66 -42.87 10.52
CA LYS A 406 -32.45 -43.73 11.69
C LYS A 406 -31.64 -43.00 12.78
N GLN A 407 -31.91 -43.30 14.05
CA GLN A 407 -31.10 -42.86 15.18
C GLN A 407 -30.58 -44.06 15.99
N PRO A 408 -29.25 -44.31 16.04
CA PRO A 408 -28.20 -43.63 15.28
C PRO A 408 -28.32 -43.88 13.76
N PRO A 409 -27.71 -43.04 12.89
CA PRO A 409 -27.67 -43.27 11.45
C PRO A 409 -27.09 -44.65 11.10
N GLN A 410 -27.66 -45.32 10.09
CA GLN A 410 -27.28 -46.68 9.68
C GLN A 410 -27.00 -46.73 8.17
N PHE A 411 -26.29 -47.75 7.68
CA PHE A 411 -26.14 -47.95 6.24
C PHE A 411 -27.43 -48.48 5.64
N LYS A 412 -27.79 -48.00 4.44
CA LYS A 412 -28.97 -48.46 3.71
C LYS A 412 -28.80 -49.94 3.33
N GLU A 413 -29.78 -50.78 3.66
CA GLU A 413 -29.70 -52.23 3.40
C GLU A 413 -29.71 -52.56 1.90
N ASP A 414 -30.41 -51.75 1.10
CA ASP A 414 -30.46 -51.84 -0.37
C ASP A 414 -29.14 -51.42 -1.06
N GLN A 415 -28.17 -50.89 -0.29
CA GLN A 415 -26.82 -50.55 -0.76
C GLN A 415 -25.73 -51.46 -0.17
N LYS A 416 -26.10 -52.62 0.35
CA LYS A 416 -25.16 -53.68 0.72
C LYS A 416 -25.14 -54.78 -0.31
N VAL A 417 -23.97 -55.39 -0.50
CA VAL A 417 -23.79 -56.57 -1.36
C VAL A 417 -22.93 -57.60 -0.65
N THR A 418 -23.33 -58.86 -0.73
CA THR A 418 -22.52 -60.00 -0.24
C THR A 418 -21.84 -60.65 -1.43
N ILE A 419 -20.51 -60.56 -1.47
CA ILE A 419 -19.69 -61.18 -2.52
C ILE A 419 -19.24 -62.55 -2.02
N GLU A 420 -19.61 -63.59 -2.75
CA GLU A 420 -19.21 -64.97 -2.47
C GLU A 420 -17.96 -65.39 -3.26
N LYS A 421 -17.27 -66.44 -2.80
CA LYS A 421 -16.06 -66.97 -3.44
C LYS A 421 -16.37 -67.48 -4.85
N PHE A 422 -15.72 -66.90 -5.85
CA PHE A 422 -15.77 -67.41 -7.22
C PHE A 422 -15.19 -68.82 -7.27
N SER A 423 -16.00 -69.80 -7.70
CA SER A 423 -15.53 -71.15 -8.01
C SER A 423 -15.14 -71.15 -9.48
N SER A 424 -13.85 -71.40 -9.75
CA SER A 424 -13.25 -71.47 -11.09
C SER A 424 -13.94 -72.48 -12.00
#